data_AF-A0A9E2PWK6-F1
#
_entry.id   AF-A0A9E2PWK6-F1
#
_cell.length_a   1.000
_cell.length_b   1.000
_cell.length_c   1.000
_cell.angle_alpha   90.00
_cell.angle_beta   90.00
_cell.angle_gamma   90.00
#
_symmetry.space_group_name_H-M   'P 1'
#
loop_
_entity.id
_entity.type
_entity.pdbx_description
1 polymer ?
#
loop_
_entity_poly.entity_id
_entity_poly.type
_entity_poly.pdbx_seq_one_letter_code
_entity_poly.pdbx_strand_id
1 'polypeptide(L)'
;MACPIIIRHHEGVQSYLVLDDNPRELLRHVGFAEPFSIRPWLGSVDPDDAREDWAEMLAEDPDNYQIVDEDNHVYCLERSDWDHCKMWPPRP
;
A
#
# COMPACT_ATOMS: atom_id res chain seq x y z
N MET A 1 14.39 10.58 6.54
CA MET A 1 14.36 10.45 5.08
C MET A 1 12.94 10.11 4.74
N ALA A 2 12.33 10.79 3.78
CA ALA A 2 10.93 10.56 3.46
C ALA A 2 10.75 9.13 2.94
N CYS A 3 9.84 8.37 3.54
CA CYS A 3 9.56 6.99 3.13
C CYS A 3 8.79 6.99 1.80
N PRO A 4 9.23 6.25 0.76
CA PRO A 4 8.46 6.11 -0.46
C PRO A 4 7.17 5.30 -0.20
N ILE A 5 6.09 5.78 -0.80
CA ILE A 5 4.75 5.19 -0.71
C ILE A 5 4.22 5.07 -2.13
N ILE A 6 3.67 3.91 -2.47
CA ILE A 6 3.00 3.68 -3.75
C ILE A 6 1.50 3.65 -3.49
N ILE A 7 0.76 4.51 -4.18
CA ILE A 7 -0.70 4.55 -4.16
C ILE A 7 -1.22 3.82 -5.39
N ARG A 8 -1.93 2.71 -5.18
CA ARG A 8 -2.67 1.99 -6.21
C ARG A 8 -4.10 2.50 -6.29
N HIS A 9 -4.54 2.93 -7.48
CA HIS A 9 -5.91 3.32 -7.75
C HIS A 9 -6.64 2.20 -8.49
N HIS A 10 -7.66 1.60 -7.89
CA HIS A 10 -8.42 0.52 -8.51
C HIS A 10 -9.90 0.64 -8.18
N GLU A 11 -10.79 0.63 -9.18
CA GLU A 11 -12.25 0.65 -9.00
C GLU A 11 -12.77 1.71 -8.01
N GLY A 12 -12.15 2.89 -7.99
CA GLY A 12 -12.55 4.00 -7.12
C GLY A 12 -12.11 3.86 -5.66
N VAL A 13 -11.25 2.88 -5.35
CA VAL A 13 -10.58 2.75 -4.05
C VAL A 13 -9.08 2.91 -4.19
N GLN A 14 -8.45 3.40 -3.11
CA GLN A 14 -7.01 3.53 -3.00
C GLN A 14 -6.47 2.45 -2.06
N SER A 15 -5.37 1.84 -2.48
CA SER A 15 -4.55 0.92 -1.69
C SER A 15 -3.13 1.47 -1.64
N TYR A 16 -2.37 1.08 -0.62
CA TYR A 16 -1.06 1.69 -0.34
C TYR A 16 0.00 0.62 -0.17
N LEU A 17 1.20 0.87 -0.69
CA LEU A 17 2.39 0.09 -0.40
C LEU A 17 3.41 1.05 0.21
N VAL A 18 3.73 0.83 1.49
CA VAL A 18 4.66 1.67 2.25
C VAL A 18 6.02 0.96 2.25
N LEU A 19 7.05 1.62 1.75
CA LEU A 19 8.41 1.09 1.62
C LEU A 19 9.35 1.71 2.67
N ASP A 20 8.94 1.62 3.95
CA ASP A 20 9.78 2.03 5.08
C ASP A 20 10.63 0.86 5.61
N ASP A 21 11.21 0.98 6.82
CA ASP A 21 12.00 -0.10 7.44
C ASP A 21 11.21 -1.42 7.62
N ASN A 22 9.88 -1.38 7.56
CA ASN A 22 8.99 -2.54 7.60
C ASN A 22 7.99 -2.49 6.44
N PRO A 23 8.44 -2.83 5.21
CA PRO A 23 7.62 -2.72 4.02
C PRO A 23 6.31 -3.49 4.16
N ARG A 24 5.21 -2.85 3.75
CA ARG A 24 3.87 -3.41 3.93
C ARG A 24 2.90 -2.92 2.86
N GLU A 25 2.09 -3.84 2.37
CA GLU A 25 0.94 -3.54 1.53
C GLU A 25 -0.31 -3.34 2.39
N LEU A 26 -1.16 -2.43 1.96
CA LEU A 26 -2.45 -2.09 2.53
C LEU A 26 -3.49 -2.12 1.43
N LEU A 27 -4.22 -3.22 1.37
CA LEU A 27 -5.29 -3.42 0.41
C LEU A 27 -6.61 -2.96 1.01
N ARG A 28 -7.32 -2.10 0.26
CA ARG A 28 -8.66 -1.65 0.63
C ARG A 28 -9.71 -2.46 -0.13
N HIS A 29 -10.68 -3.01 0.60
CA HIS A 29 -11.75 -3.83 0.06
C HIS A 29 -13.11 -3.25 0.42
N VAL A 30 -13.82 -2.67 -0.56
CA VAL A 30 -15.18 -2.14 -0.33
C VAL A 30 -16.18 -3.28 -0.26
N GLY A 31 -17.05 -3.24 0.76
CA GLY A 31 -18.10 -4.24 0.98
C GLY A 31 -17.68 -5.44 1.85
N PHE A 32 -16.44 -5.46 2.33
CA PHE A 32 -15.96 -6.47 3.29
C PHE A 32 -16.15 -5.99 4.73
N ALA A 33 -16.26 -6.94 5.67
CA ALA A 33 -16.41 -6.65 7.10
C ALA A 33 -15.16 -5.96 7.69
N GLU A 34 -13.98 -6.34 7.20
CA GLU A 34 -12.72 -5.65 7.46
C GLU A 34 -12.30 -4.92 6.17
N PRO A 35 -12.48 -3.59 6.10
CA PRO A 35 -12.27 -2.84 4.86
C PRO A 35 -10.80 -2.70 4.47
N PHE A 36 -9.86 -3.11 5.34
CA PHE A 36 -8.43 -3.04 5.13
C PHE A 36 -7.77 -4.39 5.42
N SER A 37 -6.83 -4.80 4.57
CA SER A 37 -5.92 -5.91 4.81
C SER A 37 -4.49 -5.40 4.75
N ILE A 38 -3.77 -5.49 5.87
CA ILE A 38 -2.36 -5.09 5.95
C ILE A 38 -1.50 -6.34 5.93
N ARG A 39 -0.57 -6.45 4.98
CA ARG A 39 0.34 -7.59 4.84
C ARG A 39 1.79 -7.14 4.68
N PRO A 40 2.77 -7.94 5.13
CA PRO A 40 4.17 -7.63 4.88
C PRO A 40 4.47 -7.67 3.37
N TRP A 41 5.19 -6.66 2.89
CA TRP A 41 5.72 -6.65 1.53
C TRP A 41 7.08 -7.33 1.52
N LEU A 42 7.25 -8.29 0.60
CA LEU A 42 8.45 -9.12 0.46
C LEU A 42 9.18 -8.89 -0.89
N GLY A 43 8.68 -7.97 -1.71
CA GLY A 43 9.29 -7.60 -2.99
C GLY A 43 10.36 -6.52 -2.84
N SER A 44 10.65 -5.81 -3.92
CA SER A 44 11.67 -4.74 -3.90
C SER A 44 11.31 -3.60 -2.94
N VAL A 45 12.33 -2.93 -2.40
CA VAL A 45 12.16 -1.67 -1.62
C VAL A 45 12.48 -0.43 -2.46
N ASP A 46 12.99 -0.62 -3.68
CA ASP A 46 13.09 0.45 -4.66
C ASP A 46 11.68 0.78 -5.17
N PRO A 47 11.27 2.06 -5.19
CA PRO A 47 9.89 2.42 -5.49
C PRO A 47 9.47 2.13 -6.94
N ASP A 48 10.39 2.17 -7.90
CA ASP A 48 10.06 1.87 -9.31
C ASP A 48 9.91 0.36 -9.49
N ASP A 49 10.87 -0.42 -8.99
CA ASP A 49 10.79 -1.89 -9.03
C ASP A 49 9.58 -2.41 -8.23
N ALA A 50 9.35 -1.89 -7.03
CA ALA A 50 8.24 -2.33 -6.17
C ALA A 50 6.87 -2.03 -6.80
N ARG A 51 6.76 -0.93 -7.56
CA ARG A 51 5.55 -0.61 -8.31
C ARG A 51 5.31 -1.63 -9.41
N GLU A 52 6.34 -1.98 -10.17
CA GLU A 52 6.24 -2.99 -11.24
C GLU A 52 5.91 -4.37 -10.66
N ASP A 53 6.63 -4.79 -9.62
CA ASP A 53 6.38 -6.04 -8.88
C ASP A 53 4.92 -6.11 -8.40
N TRP A 54 4.42 -5.04 -7.78
CA TRP A 54 3.07 -5.03 -7.19
C TRP A 54 1.99 -5.05 -8.27
N ALA A 55 2.18 -4.30 -9.36
CA ALA A 55 1.29 -4.33 -10.51
C ALA A 55 1.26 -5.72 -11.18
N GLU A 56 2.42 -6.37 -11.36
CA GLU A 56 2.50 -7.73 -11.90
C GLU A 56 1.78 -8.74 -10.99
N MET A 57 2.01 -8.69 -9.68
CA MET A 57 1.36 -9.57 -8.70
C MET A 57 -0.17 -9.48 -8.73
N LEU A 58 -0.71 -8.30 -9.00
CA LEU A 58 -2.15 -8.05 -9.08
C LEU A 58 -2.72 -8.17 -10.50
N ALA A 59 -1.86 -8.46 -11.50
CA ALA A 59 -2.20 -8.50 -12.93
C ALA A 59 -2.82 -7.19 -13.44
N GLU A 60 -2.20 -6.07 -13.06
CA GLU A 60 -2.65 -4.71 -13.35
C GLU A 60 -1.62 -3.89 -14.12
N ASP A 61 -2.07 -2.76 -14.65
CA ASP A 61 -1.19 -1.79 -15.31
C ASP A 61 -0.48 -0.91 -14.26
N PRO A 62 0.86 -0.77 -14.30
CA PRO A 62 1.62 0.11 -13.41
C PRO A 62 1.23 1.60 -13.53
N ASP A 63 0.55 2.02 -14.61
CA ASP A 63 0.00 3.38 -14.75
C ASP A 63 -1.10 3.70 -13.73
N ASN A 64 -1.71 2.68 -13.11
CA ASN A 64 -2.68 2.86 -12.02
C ASN A 64 -2.02 3.20 -10.67
N TYR A 65 -0.68 3.21 -10.63
CA TYR A 65 0.11 3.33 -9.43
C TYR A 65 0.87 4.66 -9.44
N GLN A 66 0.85 5.35 -8.30
CA GLN A 66 1.52 6.62 -8.13
C GLN A 66 2.52 6.53 -6.98
N ILE A 67 3.80 6.79 -7.28
CA ILE A 67 4.85 6.90 -6.27
C ILE A 67 4.78 8.31 -5.65
N VAL A 68 4.71 8.35 -4.33
CA VAL A 68 4.66 9.57 -3.51
C VAL A 68 5.54 9.39 -2.26
N ASP A 69 5.66 10.43 -1.46
CA ASP A 69 6.30 10.39 -0.15
C ASP A 69 5.25 10.40 0.99
N GLU A 70 5.74 10.31 2.23
CA GLU A 70 4.92 10.37 3.44
C GLU A 70 4.19 11.71 3.65
N ASP A 71 4.63 12.78 2.97
CA ASP A 71 4.00 14.11 3.03
C ASP A 71 2.76 14.21 2.13
N ASN A 72 2.44 13.16 1.37
CA ASN A 72 1.25 13.12 0.55
C ASN A 72 -0.03 13.30 1.39
N HIS A 73 -0.80 14.33 1.06
CA HIS A 73 -1.99 14.70 1.82
C HIS A 73 -3.08 13.61 1.81
N VAL A 74 -3.23 12.87 0.71
CA VAL A 74 -4.23 11.79 0.60
C VAL A 74 -3.84 10.64 1.52
N TYR A 75 -2.58 10.23 1.45
CA TYR A 75 -2.03 9.22 2.35
C TYR A 75 -2.20 9.63 3.82
N CYS A 76 -1.83 10.86 4.18
CA CYS A 76 -1.97 11.36 5.55
C CYS A 76 -3.41 11.30 6.08
N LEU A 77 -4.40 11.63 5.23
CA LEU A 77 -5.81 11.58 5.61
C LEU A 77 -6.28 10.15 5.85
N GLU A 78 -6.02 9.25 4.91
CA GLU A 78 -6.50 7.86 5.00
C GLU A 78 -5.67 7.01 5.97
N ARG A 79 -4.45 7.42 6.33
CA ARG A 79 -3.60 6.73 7.30
C ARG A 79 -4.30 6.47 8.62
N SER A 80 -5.09 7.43 9.08
CA SER A 80 -5.82 7.30 10.35
C SER A 80 -6.87 6.17 10.32
N ASP A 81 -7.39 5.83 9.13
CA ASP A 81 -8.46 4.82 8.99
C ASP A 81 -7.95 3.39 9.18
N TRP A 82 -6.65 3.15 8.99
CA TRP A 82 -6.05 1.82 9.07
C TRP A 82 -4.95 1.70 10.13
N ASP A 83 -4.61 2.78 10.86
CA ASP A 83 -3.65 2.73 11.97
C ASP A 83 -4.09 1.74 13.08
N HIS A 84 -5.39 1.48 13.18
CA HIS A 84 -5.97 0.49 14.11
C HIS A 84 -6.04 -0.94 13.54
N CYS A 85 -5.76 -1.13 12.26
CA CYS A 85 -5.81 -2.45 11.61
C CYS A 85 -4.59 -3.27 12.03
N LYS A 86 -4.83 -4.53 12.41
CA LYS A 86 -3.74 -5.45 12.76
C LYS A 86 -3.11 -6.00 11.49
N MET A 87 -1.78 -5.97 11.42
CA MET A 87 -1.02 -6.62 10.36
C MET A 87 -1.28 -8.13 10.39
N TRP A 88 -1.51 -8.73 9.22
CA TRP A 88 -1.75 -10.16 9.05
C TRP A 88 -0.73 -10.77 8.07
N PRO A 89 -0.10 -11.92 8.39
CA PRO A 89 -0.15 -12.60 9.68
C PRO A 89 0.55 -11.79 10.79
N PRO A 90 0.13 -11.94 12.06
CA PRO A 90 0.86 -11.35 13.17
C PRO A 90 2.29 -11.90 13.17
N ARG A 91 3.28 -11.01 13.08
CA ARG A 91 4.69 -11.40 13.23
C ARG A 91 4.88 -12.00 14.65
N PRO A 92 5.60 -13.13 14.78
CA PRO A 92 5.85 -13.78 16.08
C PRO A 92 6.70 -12.92 17.02
#